data_AF-A0A1G8P0Z8-F1
#
_entry.id   AF-A0A1G8P0Z8-F1
#
_cell.length_a   1.000
_cell.length_b   1.000
_cell.length_c   1.000
_cell.angle_alpha   90.00
_cell.angle_beta   90.00
_cell.angle_gamma   90.00
#
_symmetry.space_group_name_H-M   'P 1'
#
loop_
_entity.id
_entity.type
_entity.pdbx_description
1 polymer ?
#
loop_
_entity_poly.entity_id
_entity_poly.type
_entity_poly.pdbx_seq_one_letter_code
_entity_poly.pdbx_strand_id
1 'polypeptide(L)' 'MEQTKQEQKFLTKINDYRSFAHIFLLLAAFMSIGWLIPEQADRMRSMPALFLWFGLVGASVFCLSLSLKWRREWENS' A
#
# COMPACT_ATOMS: atom_id res chain seq x y z
N MET A 1 29.61 -14.90 -9.08
CA MET A 1 29.06 -14.04 -8.01
C MET A 1 28.01 -13.03 -8.50
N GLU A 2 27.46 -13.15 -9.71
CA GLU A 2 26.49 -12.16 -10.26
C GLU A 2 25.01 -12.46 -9.96
N GLN A 3 24.61 -13.74 -9.83
CA GLN A 3 23.20 -14.11 -9.56
C GLN A 3 22.69 -13.58 -8.21
N THR A 4 23.54 -13.56 -7.18
CA THR A 4 23.17 -13.07 -5.84
C THR A 4 22.85 -11.58 -5.78
N LYS A 5 23.47 -10.74 -6.64
CA LYS A 5 23.16 -9.30 -6.70
C LYS A 5 21.81 -9.03 -7.38
N GLN A 6 21.43 -9.85 -8.36
CA GLN A 6 20.14 -9.71 -9.05
C GLN A 6 18.98 -10.14 -8.16
N GLU A 7 19.13 -11.27 -7.44
CA GLU A 7 18.13 -11.73 -6.46
C GLU A 7 17.93 -10.72 -5.33
N GLN A 8 19.02 -10.17 -4.76
CA GLN A 8 18.91 -9.15 -3.72
C GLN A 8 18.15 -7.91 -4.19
N LYS A 9 18.40 -7.44 -5.42
CA LYS A 9 17.65 -6.30 -5.99
C LYS A 9 16.15 -6.62 -6.15
N PHE A 10 15.82 -7.85 -6.54
CA PHE A 10 14.43 -8.29 -6.68
C PHE A 10 13.72 -8.39 -5.32
N LEU A 11 14.38 -8.98 -4.33
CA LEU A 11 13.85 -9.07 -2.95
C LEU A 11 13.65 -7.69 -2.33
N THR A 12 14.61 -6.76 -2.52
CA THR A 12 14.45 -5.36 -2.10
C THR A 12 13.24 -4.73 -2.76
N LYS A 13 13.07 -4.91 -4.08
CA LYS A 13 11.93 -4.35 -4.82
C LYS A 13 10.58 -4.89 -4.32
N ILE A 14 10.49 -6.20 -4.05
CA ILE A 14 9.29 -6.83 -3.47
C ILE A 14 8.99 -6.26 -2.07
N ASN A 15 10.02 -6.07 -1.26
CA ASN A 15 9.91 -5.52 0.08
C ASN A 15 9.48 -4.03 0.05
N ASP A 16 9.98 -3.26 -0.91
CA ASP A 16 9.58 -1.86 -1.10
C ASP A 16 8.09 -1.76 -1.45
N TYR A 17 7.58 -2.57 -2.39
CA TYR A 17 6.14 -2.60 -2.70
C TYR A 17 5.28 -2.97 -1.50
N ARG A 18 5.76 -3.89 -0.66
CA ARG A 18 5.07 -4.27 0.57
C ARG A 18 5.09 -3.13 1.59
N SER A 19 6.21 -2.44 1.72
CA SER A 19 6.35 -1.26 2.59
C SER A 19 5.43 -0.12 2.13
N PHE A 20 5.38 0.17 0.83
CA PHE A 20 4.44 1.14 0.26
C PHE A 20 2.98 0.77 0.51
N ALA A 21 2.62 -0.52 0.35
CA ALA A 21 1.28 -0.98 0.66
C ALA A 21 0.91 -0.73 2.13
N HIS A 22 1.84 -0.99 3.06
CA HIS A 22 1.64 -0.71 4.47
C HIS A 22 1.52 0.78 4.78
N ILE A 23 2.33 1.64 4.14
CA ILE A 23 2.25 3.10 4.30
C ILE A 23 0.87 3.62 3.85
N PHE A 24 0.40 3.20 2.68
CA PHE A 24 -0.92 3.59 2.19
C PHE A 24 -2.05 3.11 3.10
N LEU A 25 -1.93 1.88 3.64
CA LEU A 25 -2.91 1.34 4.59
C LEU A 25 -2.92 2.12 5.90
N LEU A 26 -1.73 2.52 6.39
CA LEU A 26 -1.57 3.30 7.61
C LEU A 26 -2.14 4.71 7.48
N LEU A 27 -1.94 5.35 6.32
CA LEU A 27 -2.56 6.63 5.98
C LEU A 27 -4.10 6.52 5.90
N ALA A 28 -4.61 5.47 5.26
CA ALA A 28 -6.04 5.20 5.20
C ALA A 28 -6.63 4.97 6.61
N ALA A 29 -5.94 4.22 7.46
CA ALA A 29 -6.35 4.00 8.85
C ALA A 29 -6.34 5.30 9.67
N PHE A 30 -5.32 6.15 9.49
CA PHE A 30 -5.24 7.45 10.16
C PHE A 30 -6.38 8.37 9.75
N MET A 31 -6.73 8.40 8.46
CA MET A 31 -7.91 9.14 7.99
C MET A 31 -9.21 8.62 8.61
N SER A 32 -9.33 7.31 8.84
CA SER A 32 -10.52 6.75 9.49
C SER A 32 -10.70 7.21 10.94
N ILE A 33 -9.63 7.59 11.64
CA ILE A 33 -9.74 8.19 12.99
C ILE A 33 -10.47 9.53 12.93
N GLY A 34 -10.29 10.30 11.84
CA GLY A 34 -11.00 11.56 11.62
C GLY A 34 -12.53 11.41 11.48
N TRP A 35 -13.02 10.22 11.15
CA TRP A 35 -14.47 9.93 11.19
C TRP A 35 -15.02 9.72 12.60
N LEU A 36 -14.15 9.43 13.58
CA LEU A 36 -14.55 9.23 14.98
C LEU A 36 -14.70 10.56 15.72
N ILE A 37 -14.05 11.63 15.24
CA ILE A 37 -14.09 12.96 15.85
C ILE A 37 -15.32 13.72 15.30
N PRO A 38 -16.33 14.01 16.13
CA PRO A 38 -17.62 14.55 15.65
C PRO A 38 -17.48 15.91 14.94
N GLU A 39 -16.54 16.76 15.38
CA GLU A 39 -16.30 18.08 14.77
C GLU A 39 -15.68 17.99 13.35
N GLN A 40 -14.96 16.89 13.06
CA GLN A 40 -14.28 16.69 11.78
C GLN A 40 -14.98 15.67 10.88
N ALA A 41 -15.93 14.90 11.43
CA ALA A 41 -16.63 13.83 10.74
C ALA A 41 -17.34 14.32 9.48
N ASP A 42 -17.96 15.50 9.48
CA ASP A 42 -18.66 16.04 8.32
C ASP A 42 -17.71 16.42 7.18
N ARG A 43 -16.52 16.96 7.49
CA ARG A 43 -15.49 17.22 6.47
C ARG A 43 -14.86 15.93 5.96
N MET A 44 -14.61 14.96 6.84
CA MET A 44 -14.02 13.67 6.48
C MET A 44 -15.00 12.76 5.72
N ARG A 45 -16.31 12.93 5.87
CA ARG A 45 -17.35 12.24 5.07
C ARG A 45 -17.64 12.92 3.73
N SER A 46 -16.96 14.02 3.42
CA SER A 46 -17.08 14.65 2.11
C SER A 46 -16.66 13.69 1.00
N MET A 47 -17.33 13.78 -0.15
CA MET A 47 -16.99 13.01 -1.36
C MET A 47 -15.49 13.00 -1.68
N PRO A 48 -14.76 14.14 -1.71
CA PRO A 48 -13.32 14.12 -1.99
C PRO A 48 -12.49 13.35 -0.95
N ALA A 49 -12.85 13.43 0.34
CA ALA A 49 -12.16 12.69 1.39
C ALA A 49 -12.39 11.17 1.27
N LEU A 50 -13.62 10.76 0.92
CA LEU A 50 -13.94 9.36 0.62
C LEU A 50 -13.18 8.86 -0.61
N PHE A 51 -13.13 9.63 -1.70
CA PHE A 51 -12.35 9.28 -2.89
C PHE A 51 -10.87 9.10 -2.56
N LEU A 52 -10.29 10.00 -1.75
CA LEU A 52 -8.90 9.89 -1.31
C LEU A 52 -8.69 8.62 -0.47
N TRP A 53 -9.60 8.32 0.44
CA TRP A 53 -9.54 7.12 1.28
C TRP A 53 -9.62 5.84 0.45
N PHE A 54 -10.61 5.72 -0.45
CA PHE A 54 -10.72 4.59 -1.36
C PHE A 54 -9.51 4.49 -2.30
N GLY A 55 -8.96 5.62 -2.73
CA GLY A 55 -7.72 5.68 -3.51
C GLY A 55 -6.52 5.12 -2.76
N LEU A 56 -6.35 5.48 -1.49
CA LEU A 56 -5.28 4.95 -0.63
C LEU A 56 -5.42 3.45 -0.38
N VAL A 57 -6.65 2.98 -0.09
CA VAL A 57 -6.94 1.56 0.08
C VAL A 57 -6.68 0.79 -1.22
N GLY A 58 -7.16 1.31 -2.35
CA GLY A 58 -6.94 0.72 -3.67
C GLY A 58 -5.46 0.67 -4.05
N ALA A 59 -4.70 1.75 -3.81
CA ALA A 59 -3.26 1.79 -4.04
C ALA A 59 -2.51 0.78 -3.17
N SER A 60 -2.92 0.62 -1.90
CA SER A 60 -2.36 -0.39 -1.00
C SER A 60 -2.57 -1.81 -1.55
N VAL A 61 -3.81 -2.15 -1.94
CA VAL A 61 -4.14 -3.46 -2.51
C VAL A 61 -3.39 -3.69 -3.83
N PHE A 62 -3.25 -2.67 -4.67
CA PHE A 62 -2.52 -2.75 -5.92
C PHE A 62 -1.02 -3.01 -5.70
N CYS A 63 -0.37 -2.26 -4.79
CA CYS A 63 1.03 -2.48 -4.41
C CYS A 63 1.24 -3.87 -3.82
N LEU A 64 0.31 -4.36 -2.99
CA LEU A 64 0.40 -5.70 -2.41
C LEU A 64 0.21 -6.80 -3.46
N SER A 65 -0.71 -6.60 -4.41
CA SER A 65 -0.93 -7.51 -5.54
C SER A 65 0.28 -7.60 -6.46
N LEU A 66 0.93 -6.46 -6.74
CA LEU A 66 2.21 -6.43 -7.45
C LEU A 66 3.30 -7.14 -6.64
N SER A 67 3.49 -6.82 -5.37
CA SER A 67 4.47 -7.51 -4.52
C SER A 67 4.31 -9.04 -4.55
N LEU A 68 3.06 -9.53 -4.48
CA LEU A 68 2.74 -10.96 -4.58
C LEU A 68 3.00 -11.55 -5.97
N LYS A 69 2.66 -10.83 -7.05
CA LYS A 69 2.91 -11.28 -8.42
C LYS A 69 4.41 -11.44 -8.68
N TRP A 70 5.20 -10.42 -8.32
CA TRP A 70 6.65 -10.42 -8.50
C TRP A 70 7.33 -11.47 -7.61
N ARG A 71 6.79 -11.74 -6.42
CA ARG A 71 7.27 -12.82 -5.55
C ARG A 71 7.03 -14.21 -6.14
N ARG A 72 5.86 -14.46 -6.76
CA ARG A 72 5.60 -15.73 -7.45
C ARG A 72 6.47 -15.92 -8.70
N GLU A 73 6.70 -14.86 -9.45
CA GLU A 73 7.60 -14.90 -10.61
C GLU A 73 9.03 -15.22 -10.19
N TRP A 74 9.49 -14.71 -9.04
CA TRP A 74 10.80 -15.07 -8.48
C TRP A 74 10.85 -16.52 -7.98
N GLU A 75 9.80 -17.01 -7.30
CA GLU A 75 9.75 -18.39 -6.77
C GLU A 75 9.66 -19.46 -7.87
N ASN A 76 9.16 -19.09 -9.06
CA ASN A 76 9.03 -19.98 -10.22
C ASN A 76 10.18 -19.85 -11.25
N SER A 77 11.18 -18.99 -10.99
CA SER A 77 12.33 -18.77 -11.89
C SER A 77 13.59 -19.45 -11.40
#